data_AF-A0A117SSU1-F1
#
_entry.id   AF-A0A117SSU1-F1
#
_cell.length_a   1.000
_cell.length_b   1.000
_cell.length_c   1.000
_cell.angle_alpha   90.00
_cell.angle_beta   90.00
_cell.angle_gamma   90.00
#
_symmetry.space_group_name_H-M   'P 1'
#
loop_
_entity.id
_entity.type
_entity.pdbx_description
1 polymer ?
#
loop_
_entity_poly.entity_id
_entity_poly.type
_entity_poly.pdbx_seq_one_letter_code
_entity_poly.pdbx_strand_id
1 'polypeptide(L)'
;MSFFPFLVFLISVASPSGDYVFRSVQPASLPQPSPPPYVAFRNGTFYLYSSPFGTWRYPGLIPVSVNGPLIYINSDCPFGLPTYLRGPGGYELDVFVPPGYQGTCRAELLYGSWSAEYVFKVREVDWYPDVDVRAAVALNGSGWQFLQVAPDGALYAWGVEIGQLPFSGCVVERGGVLAITQPMPYTELAPGVLVNGSPMWVPYPQSGTSLASFLLDLRGNGTFYLYPAPCLKVEAPPAPAVDPIAEASANDIGLMGAPTPTAYVLARPKLAVAYRIEGPVATVVAANGSSIADRIYIYGFGLPVDMHMLLYYIYFTPTAYLTSDLVLFGSKPPAGRLGPFWVFPGNGTTYYYLGPMEPYLRSAPLPFGAPRGWAGPFIVVADGTGRWGGLPQVVSVAVERLGPWS
;
A
#
# COMPACT_ATOMS: atom_id res chain seq x y z
N MET A 1 33.64 -29.60 -83.09
CA MET A 1 32.70 -30.06 -82.07
C MET A 1 33.28 -29.75 -80.70
N SER A 2 32.44 -29.18 -79.82
CA SER A 2 32.63 -28.97 -78.37
C SER A 2 33.71 -27.96 -77.93
N PHE A 3 33.51 -27.04 -76.98
CA PHE A 3 32.37 -26.63 -76.13
C PHE A 3 32.81 -25.29 -75.51
N PHE A 4 32.00 -24.23 -75.58
CA PHE A 4 32.26 -22.97 -74.86
C PHE A 4 31.09 -22.71 -73.90
N PRO A 5 31.27 -22.86 -72.57
CA PRO A 5 30.36 -22.33 -71.57
C PRO A 5 30.97 -21.04 -71.01
N PHE A 6 30.75 -19.92 -71.68
CA PHE A 6 30.95 -18.59 -71.13
C PHE A 6 29.72 -17.74 -71.49
N LEU A 7 28.57 -18.14 -70.96
CA LEU A 7 27.32 -17.41 -71.18
C LEU A 7 26.36 -17.56 -70.00
N VAL A 8 26.84 -17.21 -68.81
CA VAL A 8 26.00 -16.79 -67.68
C VAL A 8 26.77 -15.72 -66.90
N PHE A 9 27.12 -14.60 -67.53
CA PHE A 9 27.53 -13.36 -66.86
C PHE A 9 27.77 -12.32 -67.95
N LEU A 10 26.72 -11.62 -68.38
CA LEU A 10 26.81 -10.33 -69.07
C LEU A 10 25.42 -9.70 -69.06
N ILE A 11 25.19 -8.93 -67.99
CA ILE A 11 24.54 -7.61 -68.00
C ILE A 11 23.71 -7.33 -69.26
N SER A 12 22.39 -7.56 -69.19
CA SER A 12 21.43 -6.88 -70.07
C SER A 12 21.11 -5.50 -69.51
N VAL A 13 22.12 -4.63 -69.53
CA VAL A 13 21.93 -3.19 -69.70
C VAL A 13 21.83 -2.98 -71.21
N ALA A 14 20.60 -3.00 -71.73
CA ALA A 14 20.23 -2.39 -73.01
C ALA A 14 18.72 -2.56 -73.24
N SER A 15 17.93 -1.71 -72.59
CA SER A 15 16.59 -1.33 -73.06
C SER A 15 16.53 0.19 -73.04
N PRO A 16 16.54 0.87 -74.20
CA PRO A 16 16.41 2.32 -74.27
C PRO A 16 14.93 2.71 -74.43
N SER A 17 14.05 2.31 -73.50
CA SER A 17 12.69 2.86 -73.35
C SER A 17 11.87 2.05 -72.34
N GLY A 18 12.31 2.01 -71.07
CA GLY A 18 11.51 1.41 -70.02
C GLY A 18 11.97 1.95 -68.69
N ASP A 19 11.09 2.69 -68.02
CA ASP A 19 11.21 3.11 -66.63
C ASP A 19 11.23 1.89 -65.69
N TYR A 20 12.27 1.07 -65.76
CA TYR A 20 12.69 0.26 -64.61
C TYR A 20 13.47 1.18 -63.69
N VAL A 21 12.73 2.12 -63.10
CA VAL A 21 13.22 2.91 -61.99
C VAL A 21 13.32 1.92 -60.84
N PHE A 22 14.51 1.36 -60.61
CA PHE A 22 14.91 1.05 -59.24
C PHE A 22 14.94 2.39 -58.51
N ARG A 23 13.75 2.92 -58.16
CA ARG A 23 13.66 3.99 -57.19
C ARG A 23 14.29 3.39 -55.96
N SER A 24 15.27 4.08 -55.39
CA SER A 24 15.66 3.88 -54.01
C SER A 24 14.43 4.23 -53.15
N VAL A 25 13.46 3.32 -53.09
CA VAL A 25 12.34 3.44 -52.18
C VAL A 25 12.94 3.28 -50.81
N GLN A 26 12.76 4.28 -49.94
CA GLN A 26 13.22 4.18 -48.57
C GLN A 26 12.66 2.90 -47.96
N PRO A 27 13.52 2.03 -47.40
CA PRO A 27 13.12 0.69 -46.97
C PRO A 27 12.13 0.72 -45.82
N ALA A 28 12.10 1.83 -45.07
CA ALA A 28 11.02 2.20 -44.19
C ALA A 28 10.82 3.73 -44.22
N SER A 29 9.62 4.16 -43.84
CA SER A 29 9.33 5.54 -43.45
C SER A 29 8.98 5.58 -41.98
N LEU A 30 9.35 6.67 -41.31
CA LEU A 30 9.12 6.91 -39.90
C LEU A 30 8.11 8.04 -39.75
N PRO A 31 6.80 7.72 -39.62
CA PRO A 31 5.78 8.73 -39.33
C PRO A 31 6.14 9.50 -38.06
N GLN A 32 5.69 10.75 -37.97
CA GLN A 32 5.85 11.51 -36.74
C GLN A 32 5.12 10.78 -35.60
N PRO A 33 5.83 10.42 -34.51
CA PRO A 33 5.20 9.81 -33.35
C PRO A 33 4.12 10.72 -32.77
N SER A 34 3.02 10.11 -32.33
CA SER A 34 1.95 10.77 -31.57
C SER A 34 2.00 10.29 -30.13
N PRO A 35 3.00 10.70 -29.33
CA PRO A 35 3.15 10.22 -27.97
C PRO A 35 1.96 10.62 -27.08
N PRO A 36 1.67 9.85 -26.02
CA PRO A 36 0.69 10.25 -25.02
C PRO A 36 1.10 11.56 -24.32
N PRO A 37 0.16 12.29 -23.70
CA PRO A 37 0.39 13.67 -23.20
C PRO A 37 1.50 13.81 -22.15
N TYR A 38 1.91 12.71 -21.50
CA TYR A 38 3.01 12.67 -20.54
C TYR A 38 4.38 12.35 -21.16
N VAL A 39 4.46 12.15 -22.48
CA VAL A 39 5.70 11.89 -23.22
C VAL A 39 5.95 13.01 -24.22
N ALA A 40 7.19 13.48 -24.28
CA ALA A 40 7.60 14.45 -25.30
C ALA A 40 8.43 13.76 -26.39
N PHE A 41 8.19 14.13 -27.65
CA PHE A 41 9.04 13.77 -28.78
C PHE A 41 9.59 15.04 -29.43
N ARG A 42 10.93 15.18 -29.46
CA ARG A 42 11.61 16.34 -30.06
C ARG A 42 12.87 15.88 -30.78
N ASN A 43 13.01 16.22 -32.07
CA ASN A 43 14.21 15.96 -32.88
C ASN A 43 14.69 14.49 -32.80
N GLY A 44 13.80 13.51 -33.00
CA GLY A 44 14.16 12.09 -32.93
C GLY A 44 14.37 11.54 -31.51
N THR A 45 14.19 12.36 -30.48
CA THR A 45 14.35 11.97 -29.07
C THR A 45 13.00 11.85 -28.36
N PHE A 46 12.75 10.68 -27.77
CA PHE A 46 11.67 10.44 -26.80
C PHE A 46 12.14 10.79 -25.39
N TYR A 47 11.33 11.55 -24.66
CA TYR A 47 11.51 11.83 -23.23
C TYR A 47 10.49 11.03 -22.46
N LEU A 48 10.96 9.98 -21.78
CA LEU A 48 10.15 8.98 -21.10
C LEU A 48 10.39 9.00 -19.58
N TYR A 49 9.47 8.39 -18.86
CA TYR A 49 9.56 8.10 -17.44
C TYR A 49 9.84 6.62 -17.16
N SER A 50 10.51 6.37 -16.05
CA SER A 50 10.53 5.08 -15.36
C SER A 50 10.05 5.29 -13.92
N SER A 51 9.67 4.19 -13.27
CA SER A 51 9.24 4.20 -11.87
C SER A 51 9.95 3.07 -11.14
N PRO A 52 10.35 3.23 -9.87
CA PRO A 52 10.83 2.10 -9.07
C PRO A 52 9.71 1.09 -8.79
N PHE A 53 8.44 1.47 -8.98
CA PHE A 53 7.28 0.66 -8.58
C PHE A 53 6.76 -0.29 -9.66
N GLY A 54 7.30 -0.25 -10.88
CA GLY A 54 6.84 -1.13 -11.94
C GLY A 54 7.33 -0.73 -13.33
N THR A 55 7.18 -1.64 -14.29
CA THR A 55 7.52 -1.40 -15.69
C THR A 55 6.57 -0.35 -16.28
N TRP A 56 7.13 0.68 -16.91
CA TRP A 56 6.34 1.68 -17.62
C TRP A 56 6.09 1.24 -19.06
N ARG A 57 4.82 1.24 -19.48
CA ARG A 57 4.42 0.84 -20.82
C ARG A 57 4.09 2.05 -21.67
N TYR A 58 4.67 2.12 -22.87
CA TYR A 58 4.37 3.12 -23.89
C TYR A 58 3.88 2.40 -25.15
N PRO A 59 2.58 2.07 -25.21
CA PRO A 59 2.03 1.32 -26.32
C PRO A 59 2.06 2.13 -27.62
N GLY A 60 2.47 1.49 -28.71
CA GLY A 60 2.54 2.08 -30.05
C GLY A 60 3.42 3.32 -30.17
N LEU A 61 4.39 3.51 -29.26
CA LEU A 61 5.18 4.73 -29.18
C LEU A 61 6.00 4.99 -30.45
N ILE A 62 6.46 3.93 -31.12
CA ILE A 62 7.29 4.02 -32.31
C ILE A 62 6.49 3.53 -33.52
N PRO A 63 5.93 4.45 -34.34
CA PRO A 63 5.35 4.07 -35.62
C PRO A 63 6.46 3.83 -36.66
N VAL A 64 6.37 2.72 -37.38
CA VAL A 64 7.28 2.35 -38.47
C VAL A 64 6.46 1.84 -39.65
N SER A 65 6.59 2.45 -40.81
CA SER A 65 5.99 1.93 -42.05
C SER A 65 7.10 1.30 -42.89
N VAL A 66 7.14 -0.02 -42.91
CA VAL A 66 8.14 -0.81 -43.64
C VAL A 66 7.67 -0.98 -45.08
N ASN A 67 8.56 -0.67 -46.02
CA ASN A 67 8.36 -0.87 -47.46
C ASN A 67 9.21 -2.04 -48.00
N GLY A 68 10.27 -2.40 -47.28
CA GLY A 68 11.19 -3.48 -47.61
C GLY A 68 10.78 -4.86 -47.06
N PRO A 69 11.54 -5.91 -47.39
CA PRO A 69 11.26 -7.27 -46.91
C PRO A 69 11.60 -7.48 -45.42
N LEU A 70 12.53 -6.70 -44.88
CA LEU A 70 13.05 -6.84 -43.53
C LEU A 70 13.68 -5.52 -43.08
N ILE A 71 13.47 -5.12 -41.82
CA ILE A 71 14.23 -4.07 -41.14
C ILE A 71 14.81 -4.66 -39.86
N TYR A 72 16.11 -4.48 -39.63
CA TYR A 72 16.74 -4.87 -38.38
C TYR A 72 16.61 -3.75 -37.36
N ILE A 73 16.41 -4.10 -36.10
CA ILE A 73 16.41 -3.15 -34.98
C ILE A 73 17.59 -3.53 -34.09
N ASN A 74 18.58 -2.64 -34.05
CA ASN A 74 19.69 -2.73 -33.12
C ASN A 74 19.43 -1.74 -31.98
N SER A 75 19.49 -2.18 -30.73
CA SER A 75 19.11 -1.36 -29.59
C SER A 75 20.03 -1.66 -28.40
N ASP A 76 20.57 -0.61 -27.79
CA ASP A 76 21.22 -0.70 -26.48
C ASP A 76 20.22 -0.46 -25.32
N CYS A 77 18.95 -0.19 -25.65
CA CYS A 77 17.88 -0.02 -24.68
C CYS A 77 17.38 -1.35 -24.12
N PRO A 78 17.14 -1.45 -22.80
CA PRO A 78 16.52 -2.63 -22.17
C PRO A 78 14.99 -2.65 -22.32
N PHE A 79 14.43 -2.13 -23.42
CA PHE A 79 13.00 -1.81 -23.53
C PHE A 79 12.12 -2.90 -24.18
N GLY A 80 12.67 -4.09 -24.38
CA GLY A 80 11.92 -5.21 -24.98
C GLY A 80 11.53 -5.00 -26.45
N LEU A 81 12.25 -4.15 -27.18
CA LEU A 81 12.02 -3.95 -28.62
C LEU A 81 12.30 -5.25 -29.41
N PRO A 82 11.53 -5.54 -30.47
CA PRO A 82 11.80 -6.68 -31.33
C PRO A 82 13.13 -6.49 -32.07
N THR A 83 13.80 -7.58 -32.44
CA THR A 83 15.09 -7.55 -33.14
C THR A 83 14.97 -7.27 -34.65
N TYR A 84 13.80 -7.48 -35.24
CA TYR A 84 13.51 -7.17 -36.64
C TYR A 84 12.01 -7.03 -36.92
N LEU A 85 11.68 -6.33 -38.00
CA LEU A 85 10.34 -6.23 -38.58
C LEU A 85 10.34 -6.90 -39.95
N ARG A 86 9.40 -7.82 -40.20
CA ARG A 86 9.37 -8.65 -41.41
C ARG A 86 8.17 -8.32 -42.29
N GLY A 87 8.46 -7.99 -43.54
CA GLY A 87 7.48 -7.71 -44.59
C GLY A 87 7.05 -6.24 -44.63
N PRO A 88 6.48 -5.81 -45.77
CA PRO A 88 5.91 -4.48 -45.88
C PRO A 88 4.65 -4.34 -45.03
N GLY A 89 4.47 -3.20 -44.36
CA GLY A 89 3.35 -2.95 -43.47
C GLY A 89 3.58 -1.81 -42.48
N GLY A 90 2.52 -1.38 -41.81
CA GLY A 90 2.60 -0.48 -40.66
C GLY A 90 2.79 -1.26 -39.37
N TYR A 91 3.75 -0.85 -38.56
CA TYR A 91 4.07 -1.41 -37.26
C TYR A 91 4.02 -0.30 -36.21
N GLU A 92 3.43 -0.61 -35.06
CA GLU A 92 3.43 0.25 -33.88
C GLU A 92 4.18 -0.52 -32.79
N LEU A 93 5.39 -0.07 -32.46
CA LEU A 93 6.24 -0.76 -31.49
C LEU A 93 6.00 -0.20 -30.10
N ASP A 94 5.68 -1.10 -29.17
CA ASP A 94 5.57 -0.81 -27.75
C ASP A 94 6.97 -0.66 -27.14
N VAL A 95 7.11 0.29 -26.20
CA VAL A 95 8.33 0.49 -25.41
C VAL A 95 8.04 0.15 -23.94
N PHE A 96 8.80 -0.79 -23.38
CA PHE A 96 8.66 -1.25 -22.00
C PHE A 96 9.86 -0.81 -21.15
N VAL A 97 9.76 0.33 -20.49
CA VAL A 97 10.86 0.84 -19.67
C VAL A 97 10.89 0.08 -18.34
N PRO A 98 11.99 -0.62 -18.00
CA PRO A 98 12.06 -1.40 -16.77
C PRO A 98 12.07 -0.52 -15.51
N PRO A 99 11.67 -1.07 -14.35
CA PRO A 99 11.65 -0.32 -13.10
C PRO A 99 13.02 0.27 -12.75
N GLY A 100 13.05 1.52 -12.28
CA GLY A 100 14.27 2.21 -11.84
C GLY A 100 15.30 2.52 -12.95
N TYR A 101 14.95 2.36 -14.23
CA TYR A 101 15.89 2.69 -15.31
C TYR A 101 16.02 4.21 -15.48
N GLN A 102 17.23 4.73 -15.36
CA GLN A 102 17.53 6.15 -15.62
C GLN A 102 18.72 6.26 -16.58
N GLY A 103 18.57 7.05 -17.63
CA GLY A 103 19.67 7.24 -18.58
C GLY A 103 19.22 7.60 -19.99
N THR A 104 20.17 7.48 -20.92
CA THR A 104 19.93 7.65 -22.35
C THR A 104 20.32 6.38 -23.07
N CYS A 105 19.49 5.93 -24.00
CA CYS A 105 19.78 4.81 -24.89
C CYS A 105 19.24 5.11 -26.30
N ARG A 106 19.55 4.25 -27.26
CA ARG A 106 19.28 4.42 -28.68
C ARG A 106 18.75 3.11 -29.28
N ALA A 107 17.78 3.25 -30.17
CA ALA A 107 17.36 2.19 -31.07
C ALA A 107 17.56 2.65 -32.51
N GLU A 108 18.28 1.85 -33.28
CA GLU A 108 18.60 2.08 -34.68
C GLU A 108 17.88 1.07 -35.56
N LEU A 109 17.18 1.57 -36.57
CA LEU A 109 16.56 0.78 -37.62
C LEU A 109 17.53 0.73 -38.81
N LEU A 110 17.82 -0.48 -39.28
CA LEU A 110 18.88 -0.75 -40.25
C LEU A 110 18.36 -1.55 -41.46
N TYR A 111 18.73 -1.10 -42.66
CA TYR A 111 18.58 -1.87 -43.90
C TYR A 111 19.62 -1.48 -44.95
N GLY A 112 20.58 -2.37 -45.21
CA GLY A 112 21.68 -2.07 -46.13
C GLY A 112 22.49 -0.86 -45.63
N SER A 113 22.57 0.20 -46.45
CA SER A 113 23.21 1.47 -46.08
C SER A 113 22.24 2.50 -45.49
N TRP A 114 20.94 2.20 -45.43
CA TRP A 114 19.95 3.07 -44.79
C TRP A 114 19.93 2.81 -43.29
N SER A 115 19.96 3.90 -42.51
CA SER A 115 19.71 3.86 -41.08
C SER A 115 18.82 5.01 -40.64
N ALA A 116 18.10 4.79 -39.55
CA ALA A 116 17.41 5.82 -38.82
C ALA A 116 17.45 5.50 -37.32
N GLU A 117 17.59 6.53 -36.49
CA GLU A 117 17.73 6.35 -35.04
C GLU A 117 16.62 7.05 -34.26
N TYR A 118 16.26 6.42 -33.15
CA TYR A 118 15.49 7.03 -32.07
C TYR A 118 16.35 7.05 -30.81
N VAL A 119 16.40 8.22 -30.17
CA VAL A 119 17.06 8.38 -28.88
C VAL A 119 15.99 8.37 -27.78
N PHE A 120 16.24 7.66 -26.69
CA PHE A 120 15.36 7.65 -25.54
C PHE A 120 16.09 8.24 -24.34
N LYS A 121 15.55 9.30 -23.77
CA LYS A 121 15.97 9.87 -22.49
C LYS A 121 14.95 9.49 -21.44
N VAL A 122 15.36 8.64 -20.52
CA VAL A 122 14.49 8.17 -19.44
C VAL A 122 14.88 8.81 -18.13
N ARG A 123 13.89 9.34 -17.44
CA ARG A 123 14.02 9.86 -16.09
C ARG A 123 13.20 9.04 -15.11
N GLU A 124 13.81 8.64 -14.01
CA GLU A 124 13.08 8.01 -12.91
C GLU A 124 12.23 9.04 -12.16
N VAL A 125 10.97 8.69 -11.92
CA VAL A 125 10.01 9.47 -11.12
C VAL A 125 9.53 8.67 -9.91
N ASP A 126 9.03 9.39 -8.90
CA ASP A 126 8.61 8.86 -7.60
C ASP A 126 7.13 8.47 -7.55
N TRP A 127 6.49 8.16 -8.70
CA TRP A 127 5.09 7.74 -8.78
C TRP A 127 4.87 6.51 -9.66
N TYR A 128 3.71 5.86 -9.51
CA TYR A 128 3.36 4.61 -10.20
C TYR A 128 3.10 4.81 -11.70
N PRO A 129 3.43 3.84 -12.57
CA PRO A 129 3.00 3.86 -13.96
C PRO A 129 1.47 3.99 -14.07
N ASP A 130 1.00 4.67 -15.11
CA ASP A 130 -0.43 4.85 -15.42
C ASP A 130 -1.27 5.58 -14.35
N VAL A 131 -0.59 6.26 -13.41
CA VAL A 131 -1.23 7.11 -12.41
C VAL A 131 -1.00 8.58 -12.74
N ASP A 132 -2.09 9.32 -12.91
CA ASP A 132 -2.11 10.75 -13.26
C ASP A 132 -2.43 11.67 -12.06
N VAL A 133 -2.76 11.08 -10.91
CA VAL A 133 -3.04 11.81 -9.66
C VAL A 133 -2.46 11.10 -8.44
N ARG A 134 -2.04 11.88 -7.44
CA ARG A 134 -1.73 11.38 -6.10
C ARG A 134 -2.33 12.29 -5.05
N ALA A 135 -2.58 11.75 -3.87
CA ALA A 135 -2.93 12.56 -2.71
C ALA A 135 -1.69 12.76 -1.85
N ALA A 136 -1.25 14.00 -1.67
CA ALA A 136 -0.26 14.38 -0.68
C ALA A 136 -0.98 14.57 0.66
N VAL A 137 -0.72 13.68 1.61
CA VAL A 137 -1.33 13.68 2.94
C VAL A 137 -0.27 14.11 3.95
N ALA A 138 -0.48 15.26 4.56
CA ALA A 138 0.37 15.75 5.63
C ALA A 138 -0.23 15.33 6.98
N LEU A 139 0.56 14.60 7.77
CA LEU A 139 0.25 14.23 9.14
C LEU A 139 1.19 14.95 10.10
N ASN A 140 0.70 15.31 11.28
CA ASN A 140 1.52 15.76 12.40
C ASN A 140 1.37 14.77 13.55
N GLY A 141 2.49 14.24 14.05
CA GLY A 141 2.50 13.34 15.19
C GLY A 141 3.92 12.96 15.59
N SER A 142 4.02 11.92 16.40
CA SER A 142 5.31 11.41 16.87
C SER A 142 5.37 9.89 16.82
N GLY A 143 6.58 9.35 16.73
CA GLY A 143 6.86 7.92 16.76
C GLY A 143 6.16 7.14 15.65
N TRP A 144 6.15 5.81 15.80
CA TRP A 144 5.57 4.92 14.81
C TRP A 144 4.04 4.97 14.86
N GLN A 145 3.43 5.11 13.69
CA GLN A 145 1.99 5.11 13.49
C GLN A 145 1.59 3.90 12.66
N PHE A 146 0.67 3.09 13.19
CA PHE A 146 0.00 2.04 12.43
C PHE A 146 -1.22 2.65 11.75
N LEU A 147 -1.12 2.84 10.44
CA LEU A 147 -2.10 3.52 9.61
C LEU A 147 -2.80 2.55 8.68
N GLN A 148 -4.07 2.78 8.40
CA GLN A 148 -4.89 1.90 7.56
C GLN A 148 -5.82 2.71 6.68
N VAL A 149 -5.90 2.38 5.40
CA VAL A 149 -6.80 3.04 4.44
C VAL A 149 -7.88 2.06 4.01
N ALA A 150 -9.13 2.46 4.19
CA ALA A 150 -10.29 1.73 3.70
C ALA A 150 -10.55 1.96 2.21
N PRO A 151 -11.29 1.05 1.54
CA PRO A 151 -11.63 1.21 0.13
C PRO A 151 -12.43 2.48 -0.18
N ASP A 152 -13.16 3.01 0.80
CA ASP A 152 -13.90 4.27 0.70
C ASP A 152 -13.01 5.50 0.95
N GLY A 153 -11.73 5.31 1.29
CA GLY A 153 -10.77 6.38 1.59
C GLY A 153 -10.70 6.77 3.07
N ALA A 154 -11.46 6.16 3.98
CA ALA A 154 -11.33 6.44 5.41
C ALA A 154 -9.92 6.05 5.91
N LEU A 155 -9.24 6.96 6.60
CA LEU A 155 -7.91 6.78 7.17
C LEU A 155 -8.02 6.54 8.66
N TYR A 156 -7.53 5.39 9.10
CA TYR A 156 -7.47 4.99 10.49
C TYR A 156 -6.03 5.03 10.99
N ALA A 157 -5.85 5.45 12.23
CA ALA A 157 -4.62 5.29 12.99
C ALA A 157 -4.94 4.45 14.22
N TRP A 158 -4.26 3.32 14.40
CA TRP A 158 -4.47 2.41 15.54
C TRP A 158 -5.96 2.03 15.74
N GLY A 159 -6.66 1.75 14.63
CA GLY A 159 -8.09 1.40 14.63
C GLY A 159 -9.06 2.56 14.85
N VAL A 160 -8.56 3.80 15.00
CA VAL A 160 -9.39 5.01 15.17
C VAL A 160 -9.38 5.82 13.88
N GLU A 161 -10.54 6.19 13.35
CA GLU A 161 -10.61 7.07 12.18
C GLU A 161 -10.05 8.46 12.53
N ILE A 162 -9.15 8.96 11.69
CA ILE A 162 -8.50 10.27 11.84
C ILE A 162 -8.76 11.21 10.66
N GLY A 163 -9.39 10.73 9.59
CA GLY A 163 -9.79 11.57 8.46
C GLY A 163 -10.24 10.76 7.24
N GLN A 164 -10.65 11.50 6.22
CA GLN A 164 -11.14 10.97 4.95
C GLN A 164 -10.20 11.38 3.82
N LEU A 165 -9.73 10.41 3.05
CA LEU A 165 -8.89 10.61 1.87
C LEU A 165 -9.74 10.62 0.59
N PRO A 166 -9.27 11.28 -0.48
CA PRO A 166 -10.02 11.39 -1.74
C PRO A 166 -10.20 10.06 -2.48
N PHE A 167 -9.34 9.08 -2.21
CA PHE A 167 -9.39 7.73 -2.78
C PHE A 167 -8.58 6.78 -1.90
N SER A 168 -8.64 5.47 -2.18
CA SER A 168 -7.79 4.44 -1.57
C SER A 168 -6.62 4.08 -2.49
N GLY A 169 -5.63 3.35 -1.97
CA GLY A 169 -4.55 2.79 -2.78
C GLY A 169 -3.25 2.64 -2.01
N CYS A 170 -2.12 2.86 -2.68
CA CYS A 170 -0.80 2.56 -2.14
C CYS A 170 -0.07 3.76 -1.62
N VAL A 171 0.70 3.52 -0.56
CA VAL A 171 1.31 4.58 0.22
C VAL A 171 2.82 4.56 0.06
N VAL A 172 3.38 5.75 -0.19
CA VAL A 172 4.82 5.98 -0.28
C VAL A 172 5.17 7.14 0.63
N GLU A 173 6.24 7.03 1.41
CA GLU A 173 6.72 8.14 2.23
C GLU A 173 7.46 9.19 1.38
N ARG A 174 7.35 10.47 1.76
CA ARG A 174 8.12 11.54 1.13
C ARG A 174 9.62 11.30 1.31
N GLY A 175 10.30 11.04 0.19
CA GLY A 175 11.68 10.52 0.17
C GLY A 175 11.81 9.25 -0.67
N GLY A 176 10.70 8.72 -1.17
CA GLY A 176 10.68 7.59 -2.10
C GLY A 176 10.76 6.22 -1.43
N VAL A 177 10.82 6.17 -0.10
CA VAL A 177 10.75 4.90 0.64
C VAL A 177 9.30 4.43 0.62
N LEU A 178 9.08 3.25 0.05
CA LEU A 178 7.78 2.61 0.05
C LEU A 178 7.36 2.34 1.51
N ALA A 179 6.19 2.85 1.92
CA ALA A 179 5.62 2.39 3.18
C ALA A 179 5.30 0.91 3.00
N ILE A 180 5.73 0.05 3.92
CA ILE A 180 5.39 -1.38 3.83
C ILE A 180 3.87 -1.45 3.94
N THR A 181 3.19 -1.81 2.85
CA THR A 181 1.73 -1.93 2.79
C THR A 181 1.31 -3.38 2.78
N GLN A 182 0.24 -3.70 3.51
CA GLN A 182 -0.38 -5.02 3.50
C GLN A 182 -1.90 -4.89 3.42
N PRO A 183 -2.56 -5.54 2.44
CA PRO A 183 -4.00 -5.71 2.49
C PRO A 183 -4.35 -6.73 3.58
N MET A 184 -5.22 -6.36 4.50
CA MET A 184 -5.76 -7.27 5.49
C MET A 184 -7.29 -7.32 5.34
N PRO A 185 -7.92 -8.51 5.40
CA PRO A 185 -9.37 -8.63 5.34
C PRO A 185 -9.99 -8.18 6.67
N TYR A 186 -11.01 -7.31 6.61
CA TYR A 186 -11.73 -6.74 7.74
C TYR A 186 -13.24 -6.96 7.65
N THR A 187 -13.88 -7.03 8.81
CA THR A 187 -15.33 -6.98 8.99
C THR A 187 -15.68 -5.89 9.98
N GLU A 188 -16.88 -5.32 9.86
CA GLU A 188 -17.44 -4.47 10.92
C GLU A 188 -17.56 -5.35 12.17
N LEU A 189 -17.07 -4.83 13.30
CA LEU A 189 -17.00 -5.55 14.57
C LEU A 189 -18.39 -6.02 15.02
N ALA A 190 -19.37 -5.12 14.98
CA ALA A 190 -20.80 -5.42 15.07
C ALA A 190 -21.61 -4.20 14.60
N PRO A 191 -22.83 -4.38 14.06
CA PRO A 191 -23.67 -3.27 13.61
C PRO A 191 -23.88 -2.23 14.72
N GLY A 192 -23.60 -0.96 14.41
CA GLY A 192 -23.80 0.16 15.33
C GLY A 192 -22.71 0.32 16.40
N VAL A 193 -21.67 -0.51 16.36
CA VAL A 193 -20.45 -0.27 17.14
C VAL A 193 -19.63 0.81 16.45
N LEU A 194 -19.68 2.01 17.03
CA LEU A 194 -18.99 3.18 16.49
C LEU A 194 -17.89 3.66 17.45
N VAL A 195 -16.72 3.98 16.91
CA VAL A 195 -15.67 4.71 17.62
C VAL A 195 -15.48 6.04 16.91
N ASN A 196 -15.65 7.14 17.65
CA ASN A 196 -15.66 8.51 17.10
C ASN A 196 -16.66 8.72 15.95
N GLY A 197 -17.80 8.03 15.98
CA GLY A 197 -18.86 8.18 14.98
C GLY A 197 -18.72 7.28 13.75
N SER A 198 -17.66 6.46 13.69
CA SER A 198 -17.38 5.60 12.53
C SER A 198 -17.36 4.12 12.90
N PRO A 199 -17.76 3.22 11.99
CA PRO A 199 -17.73 1.78 12.22
C PRO A 199 -16.32 1.31 12.57
N MET A 200 -16.22 0.50 13.62
CA MET A 200 -14.96 -0.15 13.95
C MET A 200 -14.75 -1.39 13.08
N TRP A 201 -13.64 -1.41 12.35
CA TRP A 201 -13.23 -2.55 11.55
C TRP A 201 -12.25 -3.42 12.33
N VAL A 202 -12.50 -4.73 12.35
CA VAL A 202 -11.55 -5.72 12.88
C VAL A 202 -11.15 -6.72 11.80
N PRO A 203 -9.92 -7.25 11.83
CA PRO A 203 -9.50 -8.26 10.87
C PRO A 203 -10.41 -9.49 10.94
N TYR A 204 -10.59 -10.19 9.82
CA TYR A 204 -11.37 -11.42 9.77
C TYR A 204 -10.87 -12.34 8.65
N PRO A 205 -10.69 -13.65 8.89
CA PRO A 205 -10.07 -14.54 7.90
C PRO A 205 -10.87 -14.75 6.61
N GLN A 206 -12.17 -14.38 6.58
CA GLN A 206 -13.07 -14.66 5.45
C GLN A 206 -13.94 -13.46 5.01
N SER A 207 -13.56 -12.22 5.33
CA SER A 207 -14.40 -11.04 5.02
C SER A 207 -14.10 -10.42 3.65
N GLY A 208 -15.03 -9.58 3.17
CA GLY A 208 -14.95 -8.94 1.85
C GLY A 208 -14.28 -7.55 1.83
N THR A 209 -14.25 -6.81 2.94
CA THR A 209 -13.58 -5.50 3.00
C THR A 209 -12.09 -5.72 3.23
N SER A 210 -11.22 -5.02 2.51
CA SER A 210 -9.77 -5.09 2.71
C SER A 210 -9.22 -3.70 3.00
N LEU A 211 -8.54 -3.53 4.15
CA LEU A 211 -7.87 -2.27 4.48
C LEU A 211 -6.38 -2.39 4.16
N ALA A 212 -5.84 -1.40 3.45
CA ALA A 212 -4.41 -1.29 3.20
C ALA A 212 -3.73 -0.72 4.44
N SER A 213 -2.97 -1.55 5.15
CA SER A 213 -2.30 -1.18 6.41
C SER A 213 -0.82 -0.88 6.15
N PHE A 214 -0.26 0.13 6.81
CA PHE A 214 1.14 0.55 6.68
C PHE A 214 1.68 1.20 7.95
N LEU A 215 3.01 1.33 8.04
CA LEU A 215 3.71 2.00 9.14
C LEU A 215 4.38 3.29 8.67
N LEU A 216 4.36 4.29 9.54
CA LEU A 216 5.00 5.59 9.32
C LEU A 216 5.66 6.09 10.61
N ASP A 217 6.96 6.43 10.58
CA ASP A 217 7.65 7.05 11.73
C ASP A 217 7.53 8.58 11.64
N LEU A 218 6.73 9.19 12.52
CA LEU A 218 6.54 10.63 12.54
C LEU A 218 7.50 11.33 13.51
N ARG A 219 8.05 12.47 13.08
CA ARG A 219 8.88 13.37 13.89
C ARG A 219 8.38 14.81 13.77
N GLY A 220 7.10 15.00 14.09
CA GLY A 220 6.34 16.21 13.78
C GLY A 220 5.60 16.04 12.46
N ASN A 221 5.76 17.02 11.57
CA ASN A 221 5.09 17.01 10.26
C ASN A 221 5.76 15.99 9.32
N GLY A 222 5.04 14.93 8.98
CA GLY A 222 5.38 13.97 7.93
C GLY A 222 4.42 14.10 6.75
N THR A 223 4.89 13.77 5.55
CA THR A 223 4.04 13.69 4.36
C THR A 223 4.19 12.32 3.74
N PHE A 224 3.06 11.69 3.42
CA PHE A 224 3.04 10.50 2.58
C PHE A 224 2.17 10.78 1.35
N TYR A 225 2.44 10.03 0.29
CA TYR A 225 1.68 10.06 -0.95
C TYR A 225 0.84 8.80 -1.05
N LEU A 226 -0.45 8.99 -1.31
CA LEU A 226 -1.36 7.93 -1.68
C LEU A 226 -1.56 7.94 -3.19
N TYR A 227 -1.41 6.77 -3.81
CA TYR A 227 -1.58 6.55 -5.24
C TYR A 227 -2.76 5.60 -5.47
N PRO A 228 -3.70 5.90 -6.39
CA PRO A 228 -4.79 5.00 -6.77
C PRO A 228 -4.28 3.83 -7.63
N ALA A 229 -3.38 3.03 -7.07
CA ALA A 229 -2.71 1.90 -7.70
C ALA A 229 -2.77 0.66 -6.79
N PRO A 230 -2.56 -0.56 -7.31
CA PRO A 230 -2.40 -1.76 -6.50
C PRO A 230 -1.02 -1.80 -5.83
N CYS A 231 -0.96 -2.35 -4.61
CA CYS A 231 0.27 -2.28 -3.83
C CYS A 231 1.22 -3.39 -4.18
N LEU A 232 2.49 -3.04 -4.26
CA LEU A 232 3.54 -4.01 -4.39
C LEU A 232 3.52 -4.90 -3.16
N LYS A 233 3.54 -6.22 -3.38
CA LYS A 233 3.75 -7.16 -2.31
C LYS A 233 5.19 -7.00 -1.83
N VAL A 234 5.36 -6.51 -0.61
CA VAL A 234 6.67 -6.46 0.04
C VAL A 234 6.90 -7.80 0.73
N GLU A 235 7.96 -8.50 0.33
CA GLU A 235 8.47 -9.66 1.06
C GLU A 235 9.29 -9.16 2.24
N ALA A 236 8.64 -8.95 3.38
CA ALA A 236 9.29 -8.70 4.67
C ALA A 236 8.95 -9.83 5.64
N PRO A 237 9.84 -10.17 6.59
CA PRO A 237 9.51 -11.13 7.63
C PRO A 237 8.27 -10.64 8.39
N PRO A 238 7.35 -11.55 8.77
CA PRO A 238 6.17 -11.14 9.50
C PRO A 238 6.57 -10.54 10.84
N ALA A 239 5.77 -9.58 11.30
CA ALA A 239 5.95 -9.03 12.64
C ALA A 239 5.84 -10.15 13.70
N PRO A 240 6.50 -10.01 14.87
CA PRO A 240 6.34 -10.96 15.96
C PRO A 240 4.87 -11.12 16.33
N ALA A 241 4.42 -12.37 16.52
CA ALA A 241 3.07 -12.62 16.98
C ALA A 241 2.91 -12.15 18.42
N VAL A 242 1.90 -11.33 18.66
CA VAL A 242 1.45 -11.00 20.01
C VAL A 242 0.52 -12.11 20.47
N ASP A 243 0.75 -12.67 21.66
CA ASP A 243 -0.26 -13.47 22.35
C ASP A 243 -1.17 -12.52 23.13
N PRO A 244 -2.35 -12.17 22.59
CA PRO A 244 -3.21 -11.17 23.22
C PRO A 244 -3.73 -11.62 24.58
N ILE A 245 -3.84 -12.94 24.82
CA ILE A 245 -4.30 -13.47 26.10
C ILE A 245 -3.18 -13.31 27.13
N ALA A 246 -1.95 -13.68 26.77
CA ALA A 246 -0.80 -13.54 27.66
C ALA A 246 -0.47 -12.07 27.96
N GLU A 247 -0.49 -11.19 26.95
CA GLU A 247 -0.24 -9.76 27.13
C GLU A 247 -1.32 -9.10 27.99
N ALA A 248 -2.59 -9.41 27.73
CA ALA A 248 -3.68 -8.94 28.56
C ALA A 248 -3.56 -9.47 30.00
N SER A 249 -3.19 -10.74 30.15
CA SER A 249 -2.92 -11.38 31.44
C SER A 249 -1.79 -10.72 32.22
N ALA A 250 -0.68 -10.40 31.57
CA ALA A 250 0.51 -9.84 32.20
C ALA A 250 0.26 -8.41 32.72
N ASN A 251 -0.63 -7.67 32.05
CA ASN A 251 -0.95 -6.28 32.36
C ASN A 251 -2.32 -6.09 33.04
N ASP A 252 -2.99 -7.20 33.37
CA ASP A 252 -4.32 -7.22 33.95
C ASP A 252 -5.38 -6.45 33.13
N ILE A 253 -5.23 -6.53 31.80
CA ILE A 253 -6.19 -6.01 30.81
C ILE A 253 -7.32 -7.03 30.65
N GLY A 254 -8.57 -6.54 30.65
CA GLY A 254 -9.72 -7.39 30.29
C GLY A 254 -10.22 -8.29 31.42
N LEU A 255 -9.86 -8.00 32.68
CA LEU A 255 -10.46 -8.66 33.84
C LEU A 255 -11.91 -8.20 33.97
N MET A 256 -12.83 -9.09 34.33
CA MET A 256 -14.24 -8.77 34.53
C MET A 256 -14.70 -9.06 35.95
N GLY A 257 -15.52 -8.16 36.50
CA GLY A 257 -16.27 -8.42 37.73
C GLY A 257 -17.26 -9.56 37.54
N ALA A 258 -17.06 -10.65 38.27
CA ALA A 258 -17.96 -11.80 38.34
C ALA A 258 -18.78 -11.74 39.65
N PRO A 259 -20.12 -11.79 39.57
CA PRO A 259 -20.95 -11.80 40.76
C PRO A 259 -20.74 -13.10 41.55
N THR A 260 -20.66 -12.99 42.87
CA THR A 260 -20.67 -14.11 43.80
C THR A 260 -21.83 -13.92 44.80
N PRO A 261 -22.22 -14.95 45.57
CA PRO A 261 -23.34 -14.84 46.52
C PRO A 261 -23.18 -13.75 47.58
N THR A 262 -21.96 -13.31 47.88
CA THR A 262 -21.66 -12.37 48.96
C THR A 262 -20.91 -11.11 48.52
N ALA A 263 -20.38 -11.07 47.29
CA ALA A 263 -19.56 -9.97 46.77
C ALA A 263 -19.43 -10.03 45.23
N TYR A 264 -18.63 -9.14 44.66
CA TYR A 264 -18.14 -9.24 43.29
C TYR A 264 -16.63 -9.52 43.32
N VAL A 265 -16.16 -10.42 42.48
CA VAL A 265 -14.72 -10.76 42.38
C VAL A 265 -14.24 -10.59 40.95
N LEU A 266 -13.03 -10.07 40.77
CA LEU A 266 -12.43 -9.95 39.45
C LEU A 266 -12.00 -11.34 38.95
N ALA A 267 -12.46 -11.70 37.76
CA ALA A 267 -12.18 -12.96 37.11
C ALA A 267 -11.65 -12.74 35.69
N ARG A 268 -10.83 -13.69 35.23
CA ARG A 268 -10.36 -13.73 33.84
C ARG A 268 -11.36 -14.50 32.99
N PRO A 269 -11.76 -13.99 31.82
CA PRO A 269 -12.54 -14.78 30.90
C PRO A 269 -11.75 -15.99 30.40
N LYS A 270 -12.47 -17.09 30.15
CA LYS A 270 -11.90 -18.24 29.47
C LYS A 270 -11.86 -17.92 27.98
N LEU A 271 -10.66 -17.67 27.46
CA LEU A 271 -10.41 -17.35 26.07
C LEU A 271 -9.65 -18.48 25.39
N ALA A 272 -9.91 -18.68 24.11
CA ALA A 272 -9.13 -19.54 23.24
C ALA A 272 -8.74 -18.77 21.98
N VAL A 273 -7.56 -19.07 21.44
CA VAL A 273 -7.13 -18.52 20.14
C VAL A 273 -8.08 -19.04 19.06
N ALA A 274 -8.67 -18.11 18.33
CA ALA A 274 -9.61 -18.39 17.25
C ALA A 274 -8.89 -18.48 15.89
N TYR A 275 -8.02 -17.52 15.58
CA TYR A 275 -7.25 -17.49 14.34
C TYR A 275 -6.01 -16.61 14.45
N ARG A 276 -5.11 -16.74 13.46
CA ARG A 276 -3.90 -15.93 13.28
C ARG A 276 -3.74 -15.55 11.82
N ILE A 277 -3.38 -14.29 11.56
CA ILE A 277 -3.04 -13.75 10.24
C ILE A 277 -1.62 -13.22 10.32
N GLU A 278 -0.73 -13.74 9.48
CA GLU A 278 0.66 -13.29 9.42
C GLU A 278 0.86 -12.33 8.26
N GLY A 279 1.66 -11.30 8.50
CA GLY A 279 1.83 -10.23 7.53
C GLY A 279 3.07 -9.38 7.73
N PRO A 280 3.57 -8.74 6.66
CA PRO A 280 4.78 -7.94 6.71
C PRO A 280 4.65 -6.66 7.54
N VAL A 281 3.44 -6.15 7.74
CA VAL A 281 3.19 -4.92 8.53
C VAL A 281 2.77 -5.26 9.95
N ALA A 282 1.86 -6.23 10.09
CA ALA A 282 1.40 -6.69 11.38
C ALA A 282 1.08 -8.18 11.35
N THR A 283 1.30 -8.83 12.49
CA THR A 283 0.73 -10.14 12.79
C THR A 283 -0.49 -9.94 13.67
N VAL A 284 -1.61 -10.52 13.26
CA VAL A 284 -2.87 -10.45 14.00
C VAL A 284 -3.14 -11.79 14.65
N VAL A 285 -3.43 -11.79 15.94
CA VAL A 285 -3.93 -12.95 16.67
C VAL A 285 -5.27 -12.60 17.28
N ALA A 286 -6.29 -13.39 16.97
CA ALA A 286 -7.61 -13.22 17.56
C ALA A 286 -7.87 -14.33 18.57
N ALA A 287 -8.36 -13.94 19.74
CA ALA A 287 -8.88 -14.84 20.76
C ALA A 287 -10.34 -14.48 21.02
N ASN A 288 -11.17 -15.50 21.24
CA ASN A 288 -12.55 -15.29 21.66
C ASN A 288 -12.92 -16.24 22.77
N GLY A 289 -14.03 -15.92 23.44
CA GLY A 289 -14.53 -16.74 24.52
C GLY A 289 -15.85 -16.22 25.06
N SER A 290 -16.28 -16.84 26.14
CA SER A 290 -17.50 -16.45 26.86
C SER A 290 -17.23 -16.32 28.35
N SER A 291 -17.89 -15.35 28.96
CA SER A 291 -18.04 -15.24 30.41
C SER A 291 -19.41 -15.83 30.82
N ILE A 292 -19.77 -15.67 32.09
CA ILE A 292 -21.07 -16.10 32.62
C ILE A 292 -22.25 -15.39 31.91
N ALA A 293 -22.03 -14.19 31.34
CA ALA A 293 -23.10 -13.39 30.72
C ALA A 293 -22.76 -12.83 29.33
N ASP A 294 -21.50 -12.89 28.90
CA ASP A 294 -20.98 -12.10 27.77
C ASP A 294 -20.15 -12.92 26.80
N ARG A 295 -20.04 -12.41 25.57
CA ARG A 295 -19.04 -12.87 24.59
C ARG A 295 -17.92 -11.85 24.52
N ILE A 296 -16.69 -12.33 24.50
CA ILE A 296 -15.51 -11.49 24.52
C ILE A 296 -14.63 -11.85 23.33
N TYR A 297 -14.11 -10.82 22.68
CA TYR A 297 -13.19 -10.92 21.56
C TYR A 297 -11.98 -10.04 21.86
N ILE A 298 -10.79 -10.60 21.69
CA ILE A 298 -9.53 -9.88 21.82
C ILE A 298 -8.75 -10.06 20.53
N TYR A 299 -8.29 -8.96 19.95
CA TYR A 299 -7.45 -8.95 18.77
C TYR A 299 -6.13 -8.29 19.14
N GLY A 300 -5.03 -9.04 19.02
CA GLY A 300 -3.68 -8.54 19.20
C GLY A 300 -3.02 -8.28 17.87
N PHE A 301 -2.40 -7.11 17.73
CA PHE A 301 -1.61 -6.71 16.57
C PHE A 301 -0.17 -6.54 17.02
N GLY A 302 0.73 -7.40 16.54
CA GLY A 302 2.17 -7.23 16.72
C GLY A 302 2.76 -6.50 15.53
N LEU A 303 3.59 -5.48 15.79
CA LEU A 303 4.29 -4.69 14.76
C LEU A 303 5.80 -4.95 14.84
N PRO A 304 6.57 -4.75 13.75
CA PRO A 304 8.02 -4.97 13.72
C PRO A 304 8.83 -3.92 14.50
N VAL A 305 8.18 -2.90 15.08
CA VAL A 305 8.81 -1.71 15.67
C VAL A 305 8.66 -1.64 17.20
N ASP A 306 8.58 -2.80 17.87
CA ASP A 306 8.38 -2.90 19.32
C ASP A 306 7.16 -2.11 19.82
N MET A 307 6.10 -2.15 19.02
CA MET A 307 4.80 -1.63 19.38
C MET A 307 3.75 -2.68 19.08
N HIS A 308 2.69 -2.68 19.88
CA HIS A 308 1.57 -3.56 19.65
C HIS A 308 0.25 -2.92 20.08
N MET A 309 -0.84 -3.44 19.54
CA MET A 309 -2.19 -3.02 19.89
C MET A 309 -2.99 -4.21 20.40
N LEU A 310 -3.75 -4.02 21.47
CA LEU A 310 -4.82 -4.92 21.86
C LEU A 310 -6.15 -4.20 21.65
N LEU A 311 -7.04 -4.85 20.91
CA LEU A 311 -8.40 -4.40 20.69
C LEU A 311 -9.32 -5.40 21.37
N TYR A 312 -10.15 -4.91 22.28
CA TYR A 312 -10.96 -5.74 23.14
C TYR A 312 -12.44 -5.37 22.97
N TYR A 313 -13.29 -6.33 22.64
CA TYR A 313 -14.72 -6.12 22.45
C TYR A 313 -15.53 -7.07 23.35
N ILE A 314 -16.52 -6.52 24.04
CA ILE A 314 -17.48 -7.29 24.85
C ILE A 314 -18.88 -7.10 24.27
N TYR A 315 -19.57 -8.22 24.08
CA TYR A 315 -20.97 -8.27 23.71
C TYR A 315 -21.81 -8.86 24.86
N PHE A 316 -22.72 -8.05 25.41
CA PHE A 316 -23.62 -8.42 26.51
C PHE A 316 -24.87 -9.12 25.98
N THR A 317 -25.14 -10.37 26.39
CA THR A 317 -26.09 -11.23 25.64
C THR A 317 -27.58 -11.17 26.05
N PRO A 318 -27.99 -10.85 27.31
CA PRO A 318 -29.43 -10.53 27.50
C PRO A 318 -29.83 -9.54 28.61
N THR A 319 -28.96 -9.17 29.54
CA THR A 319 -29.35 -8.30 30.66
C THR A 319 -28.15 -7.47 31.09
N ALA A 320 -28.31 -6.15 31.04
CA ALA A 320 -27.44 -5.22 31.75
C ALA A 320 -27.59 -5.47 33.26
N TYR A 321 -26.99 -6.55 33.76
CA TYR A 321 -26.58 -6.55 35.15
C TYR A 321 -25.65 -5.35 35.26
N LEU A 322 -26.11 -4.36 36.01
CA LEU A 322 -25.34 -3.20 36.37
C LEU A 322 -23.91 -3.68 36.70
N THR A 323 -22.97 -3.18 35.90
CA THR A 323 -21.51 -3.23 36.06
C THR A 323 -20.86 -4.62 36.01
N SER A 324 -20.46 -5.02 34.80
CA SER A 324 -19.25 -5.81 34.64
C SER A 324 -18.05 -4.89 34.84
N ASP A 325 -17.26 -5.19 35.87
CA ASP A 325 -16.05 -4.44 36.18
C ASP A 325 -14.97 -4.80 35.16
N LEU A 326 -14.79 -4.02 34.10
CA LEU A 326 -13.65 -4.18 33.20
C LEU A 326 -12.37 -3.51 33.73
N VAL A 327 -11.52 -4.25 34.47
CA VAL A 327 -10.21 -3.71 34.87
C VAL A 327 -9.29 -3.84 33.67
N LEU A 328 -8.72 -2.71 33.28
CA LEU A 328 -7.91 -2.63 32.08
C LEU A 328 -6.43 -2.44 32.39
N PHE A 329 -6.05 -1.80 33.50
CA PHE A 329 -4.65 -1.54 33.80
C PHE A 329 -4.34 -1.55 35.30
N GLY A 330 -3.90 -2.71 35.81
CA GLY A 330 -3.24 -2.83 37.10
C GLY A 330 -3.95 -2.18 38.30
N SER A 331 -3.16 -1.76 39.29
CA SER A 331 -3.61 -1.15 40.57
C SER A 331 -3.25 0.33 40.70
N LYS A 332 -2.71 0.95 39.65
CA LYS A 332 -2.27 2.35 39.65
C LYS A 332 -3.18 3.21 38.78
N PRO A 333 -3.46 4.46 39.20
CA PRO A 333 -4.25 5.36 38.39
C PRO A 333 -3.47 5.73 37.12
N PRO A 334 -4.16 6.20 36.06
CA PRO A 334 -3.48 6.75 34.90
C PRO A 334 -2.53 7.88 35.33
N ALA A 335 -1.36 7.93 34.71
CA ALA A 335 -0.41 9.03 34.90
C ALA A 335 -0.94 10.35 34.32
N GLY A 336 -1.90 10.28 33.41
CA GLY A 336 -2.58 11.43 32.81
C GLY A 336 -3.39 11.05 31.58
N ARG A 337 -3.75 12.07 30.80
CA ARG A 337 -4.41 11.92 29.50
C ARG A 337 -3.59 12.53 28.38
N LEU A 338 -3.65 11.90 27.21
CA LEU A 338 -3.08 12.41 25.96
C LEU A 338 -4.13 12.29 24.85
N GLY A 339 -4.75 13.42 24.50
CA GLY A 339 -5.93 13.42 23.66
C GLY A 339 -7.04 12.54 24.26
N PRO A 340 -7.60 11.58 23.51
CA PRO A 340 -8.64 10.70 24.03
C PRO A 340 -8.10 9.53 24.86
N PHE A 341 -6.76 9.34 24.95
CA PHE A 341 -6.15 8.22 25.64
C PHE A 341 -5.81 8.53 27.10
N TRP A 342 -5.97 7.53 27.95
CA TRP A 342 -5.41 7.47 29.30
C TRP A 342 -4.04 6.82 29.24
N VAL A 343 -3.06 7.35 29.98
CA VAL A 343 -1.64 6.96 29.87
C VAL A 343 -1.18 6.18 31.10
N PHE A 344 -0.56 5.03 30.88
CA PHE A 344 -0.05 4.14 31.93
C PHE A 344 1.42 3.76 31.66
N PRO A 345 2.38 4.28 32.42
CA PRO A 345 3.76 3.84 32.35
C PRO A 345 3.95 2.51 33.10
N GLY A 346 4.60 1.53 32.49
CA GLY A 346 4.88 0.24 33.10
C GLY A 346 6.09 -0.47 32.47
N ASN A 347 7.08 -0.84 33.29
CA ASN A 347 8.23 -1.67 32.89
C ASN A 347 8.97 -1.23 31.60
N GLY A 348 9.09 0.08 31.37
CA GLY A 348 9.74 0.63 30.17
C GLY A 348 8.81 0.82 28.96
N THR A 349 7.59 0.28 29.02
CA THR A 349 6.53 0.47 28.01
C THR A 349 5.54 1.52 28.48
N THR A 350 5.05 2.34 27.56
CA THR A 350 3.91 3.23 27.83
C THR A 350 2.66 2.67 27.18
N TYR A 351 1.64 2.40 27.98
CA TYR A 351 0.35 1.93 27.51
C TYR A 351 -0.61 3.10 27.39
N TYR A 352 -1.34 3.14 26.27
CA TYR A 352 -2.33 4.16 25.97
C TYR A 352 -3.67 3.49 25.77
N TYR A 353 -4.64 3.89 26.57
CA TYR A 353 -5.95 3.27 26.60
C TYR A 353 -7.03 4.23 26.10
N LEU A 354 -7.78 3.80 25.09
CA LEU A 354 -9.00 4.46 24.61
C LEU A 354 -10.22 3.63 25.00
N GLY A 355 -11.13 4.27 25.71
CA GLY A 355 -12.42 3.71 26.08
C GLY A 355 -13.36 4.76 26.67
N PRO A 356 -14.60 4.36 26.98
CA PRO A 356 -15.66 5.29 27.39
C PRO A 356 -15.45 5.90 28.77
N MET A 357 -14.61 5.31 29.63
CA MET A 357 -14.42 5.72 31.01
C MET A 357 -12.95 5.71 31.39
N GLU A 358 -12.60 6.44 32.45
CA GLU A 358 -11.29 6.34 33.08
C GLU A 358 -11.09 4.92 33.63
N PRO A 359 -9.94 4.26 33.35
CA PRO A 359 -9.64 2.98 33.97
C PRO A 359 -9.53 3.14 35.48
N TYR A 360 -10.22 2.27 36.21
CA TYR A 360 -10.29 2.34 37.67
C TYR A 360 -9.29 1.38 38.33
N LEU A 361 -9.01 1.66 39.60
CA LEU A 361 -8.09 0.86 40.41
C LEU A 361 -8.72 -0.47 40.80
N ARG A 362 -7.92 -1.55 40.80
CA ARG A 362 -8.31 -2.89 41.29
C ARG A 362 -9.07 -2.90 42.63
N SER A 363 -8.76 -1.97 43.52
CA SER A 363 -9.32 -1.89 44.88
C SER A 363 -10.42 -0.84 45.05
N ALA A 364 -10.91 -0.24 43.96
CA ALA A 364 -11.99 0.73 44.03
C ALA A 364 -13.33 0.05 44.43
N PRO A 365 -14.17 0.69 45.28
CA PRO A 365 -15.44 0.12 45.71
C PRO A 365 -16.45 0.08 44.56
N LEU A 366 -16.86 -1.12 44.17
CA LEU A 366 -17.82 -1.41 43.10
C LEU A 366 -19.18 -0.75 43.37
N PRO A 367 -19.94 -0.29 42.35
CA PRO A 367 -19.95 -0.78 40.96
C PRO A 367 -19.31 0.18 39.91
N PHE A 368 -18.45 -0.35 39.00
CA PHE A 368 -17.89 0.39 37.85
C PHE A 368 -17.98 -0.44 36.55
N GLY A 369 -18.17 0.17 35.39
CA GLY A 369 -18.25 -0.59 34.13
C GLY A 369 -18.74 0.25 32.98
N ALA A 370 -18.77 -0.31 31.76
CA ALA A 370 -19.22 0.40 30.57
C ALA A 370 -20.64 0.99 30.78
N PRO A 371 -20.91 2.23 30.34
CA PRO A 371 -22.22 2.83 30.54
C PRO A 371 -23.31 2.00 29.85
N ARG A 372 -24.53 2.02 30.42
CA ARG A 372 -25.67 1.29 29.87
C ARG A 372 -25.86 1.64 28.38
N GLY A 373 -25.87 0.64 27.51
CA GLY A 373 -26.03 0.82 26.06
C GLY A 373 -24.72 1.12 25.31
N TRP A 374 -23.56 1.11 25.98
CA TRP A 374 -22.27 1.18 25.29
C TRP A 374 -22.08 -0.03 24.38
N ALA A 375 -21.76 0.27 23.11
CA ALA A 375 -21.42 -0.69 22.08
C ALA A 375 -20.13 -0.19 21.41
N GLY A 376 -18.98 -0.60 21.93
CA GLY A 376 -17.68 -0.07 21.53
C GLY A 376 -16.54 -0.93 22.05
N PRO A 377 -15.47 -1.13 21.26
CA PRO A 377 -14.28 -1.79 21.74
C PRO A 377 -13.45 -0.85 22.61
N PHE A 378 -12.57 -1.46 23.37
CA PHE A 378 -11.51 -0.84 24.12
C PHE A 378 -10.21 -1.03 23.34
N ILE A 379 -9.45 0.04 23.16
CA ILE A 379 -8.18 0.00 22.42
C ILE A 379 -7.05 0.26 23.40
N VAL A 380 -6.04 -0.59 23.34
CA VAL A 380 -4.78 -0.44 24.06
C VAL A 380 -3.67 -0.39 23.03
N VAL A 381 -2.90 0.68 23.03
CA VAL A 381 -1.63 0.76 22.30
C VAL A 381 -0.50 0.67 23.30
N ALA A 382 0.38 -0.30 23.13
CA ALA A 382 1.59 -0.45 23.93
C ALA A 382 2.79 0.06 23.11
N ASP A 383 3.45 1.08 23.65
CA ASP A 383 4.61 1.72 23.04
C ASP A 383 5.87 1.37 23.82
N GLY A 384 6.61 0.35 23.34
CA GLY A 384 7.94 0.00 23.86
C GLY A 384 9.01 1.00 23.42
N THR A 385 8.74 1.81 22.40
CA THR A 385 9.70 2.79 21.85
C THR A 385 9.74 4.08 22.68
N GLY A 386 8.65 4.40 23.38
CA GLY A 386 8.49 5.62 24.17
C GLY A 386 8.36 6.91 23.35
N ARG A 387 8.06 6.82 22.05
CA ARG A 387 8.02 7.98 21.13
C ARG A 387 6.65 8.24 20.54
N TRP A 388 5.64 7.41 20.76
CA TRP A 388 4.37 7.48 20.03
C TRP A 388 3.64 8.80 20.27
N GLY A 389 3.45 9.22 21.52
CA GLY A 389 2.86 10.52 21.82
C GLY A 389 1.42 10.72 21.30
N GLY A 390 0.70 9.63 20.97
CA GLY A 390 -0.72 9.63 20.61
C GLY A 390 -1.01 9.55 19.11
N LEU A 391 -2.30 9.71 18.78
CA LEU A 391 -2.77 9.68 17.39
C LEU A 391 -2.21 10.86 16.59
N PRO A 392 -1.87 10.65 15.31
CA PRO A 392 -1.46 11.73 14.45
C PRO A 392 -2.67 12.54 14.00
N GLN A 393 -2.44 13.82 13.70
CA GLN A 393 -3.45 14.73 13.17
C GLN A 393 -3.27 14.90 11.67
N VAL A 394 -4.37 14.85 10.91
CA VAL A 394 -4.36 15.21 9.49
C VAL A 394 -4.27 16.74 9.38
N VAL A 395 -3.13 17.22 8.87
CA VAL A 395 -2.87 18.66 8.69
C VAL A 395 -3.45 19.16 7.38
N SER A 396 -3.24 18.40 6.29
CA SER A 396 -3.76 18.75 4.97
C SER A 396 -3.82 17.54 4.06
N VAL A 397 -4.77 17.56 3.14
CA VAL A 397 -4.88 16.59 2.04
C VAL A 397 -4.97 17.38 0.74
N ALA A 398 -4.02 17.18 -0.16
CA ALA A 398 -3.99 17.84 -1.46
C ALA A 398 -3.93 16.81 -2.58
N VAL A 399 -4.79 16.95 -3.59
CA VAL A 399 -4.70 16.14 -4.81
C VAL A 399 -3.75 16.83 -5.78
N GLU A 400 -2.64 16.17 -6.07
CA GLU A 400 -1.65 16.61 -7.05
C GLU A 400 -1.91 15.90 -8.37
N ARG A 401 -1.97 16.67 -9.46
CA ARG A 401 -1.93 16.11 -10.81
C ARG A 401 -0.49 15.84 -11.19
N LEU A 402 -0.22 14.60 -11.57
CA LEU A 402 1.06 14.13 -12.05
C LEU A 402 1.10 14.39 -13.55
N GLY A 403 2.06 15.19 -13.96
CA GLY A 403 2.19 15.63 -15.34
C GLY A 403 3.64 15.67 -15.76
N PRO A 404 3.90 15.80 -17.06
CA PRO A 404 5.26 15.91 -17.54
C PRO A 404 5.93 17.16 -16.96
N TRP A 405 7.24 17.08 -16.74
CA TRP A 405 8.04 18.26 -16.38
C TRP A 405 7.86 19.34 -17.45
N SER A 406 7.37 20.51 -17.04
CA SER A 406 7.26 21.71 -17.89
C SER A 406 8.62 22.27 -18.26
#